data_AF-A0A9E2ITB7-F1
#
_entry.id   AF-A0A9E2ITB7-F1
#
_cell.length_a   1.000
_cell.length_b   1.000
_cell.length_c   1.000
_cell.angle_alpha   90.00
_cell.angle_beta   90.00
_cell.angle_gamma   90.00
#
_symmetry.space_group_name_H-M   'P 1'
#
loop_
_entity.id
_entity.type
_entity.pdbx_description
1 polymer ?
#
loop_
_entity_poly.entity_id
_entity_poly.type
_entity_poly.pdbx_seq_one_letter_code
_entity_poly.pdbx_strand_id
1 'polypeptide(L)'
;ICYAHHHDYPEIADVTADFVYARLQKGEDSVPTAYTPKELDRWAARAKEWAEGGQPDDLPLADPASKPAKQPRDVFLYIIHEGKIRAPQGAMALMQRIEAKA
;
A
#
# COMPACT_ATOMS: atom_id res chain seq x y z
N ILE A 1 -9.44 -1.83 5.64
CA ILE A 1 -8.13 -2.39 6.06
C ILE A 1 -7.38 -1.33 6.86
N CYS A 2 -6.73 -1.69 7.96
CA CYS A 2 -5.67 -0.88 8.58
C CYS A 2 -4.35 -1.65 8.45
N TYR A 3 -3.56 -1.33 7.43
CA TYR A 3 -2.37 -2.08 7.04
C TYR A 3 -1.08 -1.32 7.41
N ALA A 4 -0.07 -2.06 7.88
CA ALA A 4 1.23 -1.51 8.26
C ALA A 4 2.36 -2.37 7.68
N HIS A 5 3.07 -1.85 6.68
CA HIS A 5 4.29 -2.46 6.15
C HIS A 5 5.45 -2.14 7.11
N HIS A 6 5.71 -3.01 8.09
CA HIS A 6 6.68 -2.77 9.18
C HIS A 6 7.65 -3.95 9.35
N HIS A 7 8.86 -3.70 9.82
CA HIS A 7 9.88 -4.76 9.99
C HIS A 7 9.53 -5.73 11.12
N ASP A 8 9.07 -5.22 12.26
CA ASP A 8 8.89 -6.02 13.49
C ASP A 8 7.46 -6.51 13.74
N TYR A 9 6.47 -5.93 13.06
CA TYR A 9 5.05 -6.22 13.32
C TYR A 9 4.44 -6.99 12.16
N PRO A 10 3.53 -7.94 12.43
CA PRO A 10 2.87 -8.69 11.38
C PRO A 10 2.05 -7.75 10.49
N GLU A 11 2.13 -8.02 9.20
CA GLU A 11 1.30 -7.38 8.20
C GLU A 11 -0.06 -8.10 8.15
N ILE A 12 -1.15 -7.33 8.21
CA ILE A 12 -2.53 -7.82 8.20
C ILE A 12 -3.27 -7.06 7.10
N ALA A 13 -3.48 -7.71 5.94
CA ALA A 13 -4.10 -7.09 4.77
C ALA A 13 -5.59 -7.46 4.61
N ASP A 14 -6.21 -8.05 5.62
CA ASP A 14 -7.63 -8.40 5.64
C ASP A 14 -8.51 -7.17 5.46
N VAL A 15 -9.43 -7.25 4.50
CA VAL A 15 -10.42 -6.21 4.25
C VAL A 15 -11.53 -6.28 5.29
N THR A 16 -11.47 -5.38 6.25
CA THR A 16 -12.40 -5.28 7.37
C THR A 16 -13.29 -4.04 7.35
N ALA A 17 -13.16 -3.18 6.34
CA ALA A 17 -13.88 -1.91 6.22
C ALA A 17 -14.17 -1.58 4.74
N ASP A 18 -15.02 -0.58 4.52
CA ASP A 18 -15.35 0.03 3.24
C ASP A 18 -14.25 0.96 2.70
N PHE A 19 -13.17 1.19 3.47
CA PHE A 19 -11.97 1.91 3.04
C PHE A 19 -10.69 1.14 3.38
N VAL A 20 -9.58 1.57 2.77
CA VAL A 20 -8.23 1.08 3.02
C VAL A 20 -7.36 2.20 3.57
N TYR A 21 -6.68 1.93 4.66
CA TYR A 21 -5.67 2.80 5.26
C TYR A 21 -4.36 2.03 5.37
N ALA A 22 -3.35 2.40 4.57
CA ALA A 22 -2.08 1.70 4.45
C ALA A 22 -0.91 2.62 4.84
N ARG A 23 -0.07 2.15 5.76
CA ARG A 23 1.16 2.83 6.18
C ARG A 23 2.37 2.05 5.69
N LEU A 24 3.12 2.64 4.78
CA LEU A 24 4.34 2.09 4.20
C LEU A 24 5.55 2.55 5.01
N GLN A 25 6.09 1.67 5.86
CA GLN A 25 7.09 2.04 6.89
C GLN A 25 8.48 1.45 6.67
N LYS A 26 8.71 0.70 5.59
CA LYS A 26 10.01 0.10 5.22
C LYS A 26 10.71 0.87 4.08
N GLY A 27 10.63 2.20 4.08
CA GLY A 27 11.38 3.01 3.11
C GLY A 27 12.88 3.04 3.44
N GLU A 28 13.71 3.51 2.51
CA GLU A 28 15.15 3.64 2.69
C GLU A 28 15.65 5.03 2.29
N ASP A 29 16.52 5.65 3.10
CA ASP A 29 17.08 6.98 2.82
C ASP A 29 18.02 7.00 1.60
N SER A 30 18.65 5.85 1.31
CA SER A 30 19.53 5.61 0.17
C SER A 30 18.76 5.62 -1.16
N VAL A 31 17.46 5.34 -1.12
CA VAL A 31 16.57 5.34 -2.28
C VAL A 31 15.93 6.72 -2.42
N PRO A 32 16.11 7.46 -3.53
CA PRO A 32 15.61 8.83 -3.67
C PRO A 32 14.09 9.01 -3.47
N THR A 33 13.33 7.92 -3.57
CA THR A 33 11.87 7.85 -3.44
C THR A 33 11.40 7.01 -2.25
N ALA A 34 12.28 6.72 -1.29
CA ALA A 34 12.07 5.79 -0.15
C ALA A 34 11.86 4.33 -0.56
N TYR A 35 11.16 4.06 -1.66
CA TYR A 35 10.95 2.73 -2.23
C TYR A 35 11.53 2.65 -3.62
N THR A 36 12.01 1.48 -4.02
CA THR A 36 12.51 1.24 -5.37
C THR A 36 11.39 1.38 -6.40
N PRO A 37 11.72 1.63 -7.69
CA PRO A 37 10.70 1.73 -8.75
C PRO A 37 9.75 0.53 -8.80
N LYS A 38 10.30 -0.68 -8.62
CA LYS A 38 9.53 -1.94 -8.63
C LYS A 38 8.57 -2.06 -7.45
N GLU A 39 8.99 -1.60 -6.27
CA GLU A 39 8.12 -1.60 -5.09
C GLU A 39 7.00 -0.58 -5.24
N LEU A 40 7.31 0.61 -5.74
CA LEU A 40 6.29 1.63 -6.04
C LEU A 40 5.27 1.13 -7.08
N ASP A 41 5.71 0.40 -8.09
CA ASP A 41 4.80 -0.21 -9.08
C ASP A 41 3.87 -1.25 -8.46
N ARG A 42 4.38 -2.08 -7.53
CA ARG A 42 3.57 -3.04 -6.77
C ARG A 42 2.57 -2.33 -5.87
N TRP A 43 3.00 -1.29 -5.15
CA TRP A 43 2.11 -0.50 -4.30
C TRP A 43 1.01 0.20 -5.09
N ALA A 44 1.33 0.72 -6.28
CA ALA A 44 0.33 1.31 -7.17
C ALA A 44 -0.70 0.26 -7.66
N ALA A 45 -0.25 -0.95 -8.00
CA ALA A 45 -1.16 -2.03 -8.40
C ALA A 45 -2.09 -2.46 -7.24
N ARG A 46 -1.54 -2.65 -6.04
CA ARG A 46 -2.31 -2.98 -4.83
C ARG A 46 -3.34 -1.90 -4.51
N ALA A 47 -2.96 -0.63 -4.62
CA ALA A 47 -3.86 0.50 -4.40
C ALA A 47 -5.05 0.49 -5.37
N LYS A 48 -4.82 0.21 -6.65
CA LYS A 48 -5.89 0.10 -7.66
C LYS A 48 -6.80 -1.09 -7.39
N GLU A 49 -6.22 -2.26 -7.11
CA GLU A 49 -7.00 -3.45 -6.81
C GLU A 49 -7.91 -3.26 -5.59
N TRP A 50 -7.40 -2.63 -4.53
CA TRP A 50 -8.24 -2.25 -3.38
C TRP A 50 -9.35 -1.28 -3.74
N ALA A 51 -9.05 -0.27 -4.58
CA ALA A 51 -10.01 0.74 -5.00
C ALA A 51 -11.15 0.16 -5.85
N GLU A 52 -10.85 -0.86 -6.67
CA GLU A 52 -11.82 -1.62 -7.47
C GLU A 52 -12.62 -2.63 -6.65
N GLY A 53 -12.29 -2.80 -5.36
CA GLY A 53 -12.97 -3.70 -4.44
C GLY A 53 -12.35 -5.07 -4.28
N GLY A 54 -11.22 -5.31 -4.95
CA GLY A 54 -10.40 -6.51 -4.82
C GLY A 54 -9.58 -6.55 -3.53
N GLN A 55 -8.71 -7.55 -3.47
CA GLN A 55 -7.79 -7.81 -2.37
C GLN A 55 -6.52 -8.45 -2.96
N PRO A 56 -5.35 -7.79 -2.85
CA PRO A 56 -4.09 -8.31 -3.36
C PRO A 56 -3.78 -9.70 -2.81
N ASP A 57 -3.33 -10.59 -3.69
CA ASP A 57 -2.98 -11.97 -3.37
C ASP A 57 -1.55 -12.13 -2.80
N ASP A 58 -0.74 -11.07 -2.89
CA ASP A 58 0.66 -11.06 -2.49
C ASP A 58 0.91 -10.49 -1.09
N LEU A 59 -0.15 -10.09 -0.38
CA LEU A 59 -0.09 -9.59 0.99
C LEU A 59 -0.59 -10.63 2.01
N PRO A 60 0.04 -10.72 3.19
CA PRO A 60 -0.37 -11.66 4.22
C PRO A 60 -1.75 -11.31 4.80
N LEU A 61 -2.57 -12.36 4.97
CA LEU A 61 -3.89 -12.31 5.57
C LEU A 61 -3.88 -13.05 6.91
N ALA A 62 -4.57 -12.49 7.91
CA ALA A 62 -4.81 -13.15 9.19
C ALA A 62 -5.91 -14.21 9.09
N ASP A 63 -6.94 -13.99 8.25
CA ASP A 63 -7.98 -14.97 7.95
C ASP A 63 -8.16 -15.13 6.42
N PRO A 64 -7.35 -16.01 5.78
CA PRO A 64 -7.44 -16.26 4.34
C PRO A 64 -8.78 -16.87 3.87
N ALA A 65 -9.60 -17.39 4.79
CA ALA A 65 -10.89 -17.96 4.44
C ALA A 65 -11.99 -16.89 4.31
N SER A 66 -11.81 -15.75 4.97
CA SER A 66 -12.73 -14.60 4.89
C SER A 66 -12.68 -13.97 3.50
N LYS A 67 -13.85 -13.83 2.89
CA LYS A 67 -14.00 -13.21 1.56
C LYS A 67 -14.79 -11.92 1.69
N PRO A 68 -14.14 -10.75 1.65
CA PRO A 68 -14.83 -9.47 1.72
C PRO A 68 -15.71 -9.28 0.47
N ALA A 69 -16.80 -8.53 0.63
CA ALA A 69 -17.63 -8.13 -0.51
C ALA A 69 -16.80 -7.32 -1.51
N LYS A 70 -16.91 -7.65 -2.81
CA LYS A 70 -16.28 -6.90 -3.89
C LYS A 70 -17.06 -5.61 -4.13
N GLN A 71 -16.61 -4.53 -3.50
CA GLN A 71 -17.18 -3.20 -3.64
C GLN A 71 -16.05 -2.16 -3.67
N PRO A 72 -16.17 -1.08 -4.47
CA PRO A 72 -15.17 -0.03 -4.51
C PRO A 72 -14.85 0.56 -3.13
N ARG A 73 -13.61 0.99 -2.92
CA ARG A 73 -13.13 1.51 -1.63
C ARG A 73 -12.27 2.74 -1.81
N ASP A 74 -12.38 3.66 -0.86
CA ASP A 74 -11.40 4.74 -0.75
C ASP A 74 -10.06 4.17 -0.24
N VAL A 75 -8.95 4.55 -0.87
CA VAL A 75 -7.61 4.05 -0.53
C VAL A 75 -6.72 5.20 -0.10
N PHE A 76 -6.35 5.20 1.17
CA PHE A 76 -5.42 6.15 1.77
C PHE A 76 -4.09 5.44 2.03
N LEU A 77 -3.05 5.84 1.31
CA LEU A 77 -1.72 5.22 1.40
C LEU A 77 -0.67 6.28 1.76
N TYR A 78 0.08 6.02 2.83
CA TYR A 78 1.07 6.96 3.38
C TYR A 78 2.46 6.32 3.39
N ILE A 79 3.47 7.00 2.85
CA ILE A 79 4.88 6.66 3.02
C ILE A 79 5.40 7.41 4.23
N ILE A 80 5.79 6.68 5.29
CA ILE A 80 6.17 7.25 6.59
C ILE A 80 7.27 6.43 7.28
N HIS A 81 7.71 6.86 8.46
CA HIS A 81 8.69 6.19 9.32
C HIS A 81 10.11 6.11 8.72
N GLU A 82 10.46 5.03 8.03
CA GLU A 82 11.77 4.86 7.38
C GLU A 82 11.81 5.52 6.00
N GLY A 83 12.98 6.03 5.59
CA GLY A 83 13.07 6.85 4.37
C GLY A 83 12.43 8.24 4.55
N LYS A 84 12.31 8.74 5.78
CA LYS A 84 11.48 9.91 6.14
C LYS A 84 11.77 11.15 5.30
N ILE A 85 13.04 11.42 5.02
CA ILE A 85 13.47 12.57 4.20
C ILE A 85 13.08 12.44 2.72
N ARG A 86 12.75 11.21 2.30
CA ARG A 86 12.35 10.81 0.94
C ARG A 86 10.85 10.57 0.80
N ALA A 87 10.10 10.61 1.91
CA ALA A 87 8.67 10.33 1.92
C ALA A 87 7.85 11.21 0.94
N PRO A 88 8.07 12.54 0.84
CA PRO A 88 7.38 13.36 -0.16
C PRO A 88 7.67 12.91 -1.61
N GLN A 89 8.94 12.58 -1.91
CA GLN A 89 9.37 12.12 -3.22
C GLN A 89 8.77 10.75 -3.56
N GLY A 90 8.72 9.84 -2.59
CA GLY A 90 8.03 8.56 -2.72
C GLY A 90 6.54 8.74 -2.99
N ALA A 91 5.87 9.65 -2.28
CA ALA A 91 4.45 9.91 -2.45
C ALA A 91 4.15 10.46 -3.85
N MET A 92 4.92 11.45 -4.32
CA MET A 92 4.80 11.98 -5.69
C MET A 92 5.06 10.90 -6.74
N ALA A 93 6.10 10.08 -6.54
CA ALA A 93 6.43 8.99 -7.46
C ALA A 93 5.35 7.91 -7.51
N LEU A 94 4.68 7.64 -6.39
CA LEU A 94 3.54 6.73 -6.33
C LEU A 94 2.31 7.33 -7.02
N MET A 95 1.99 8.60 -6.77
CA MET A 95 0.89 9.32 -7.43
C MET A 95 1.03 9.27 -8.95
N GLN A 96 2.21 9.59 -9.48
CA GLN A 96 2.51 9.51 -10.91
C GLN A 96 2.20 8.13 -11.50
N ARG A 97 2.50 7.04 -10.78
CA ARG A 97 2.23 5.67 -11.25
C ARG A 97 0.75 5.31 -11.23
N ILE A 98 0.01 5.84 -10.26
CA ILE A 98 -1.43 5.65 -10.17
C ILE A 98 -2.11 6.38 -11.32
N GLU A 99 -1.73 7.63 -11.57
CA GLU A 99 -2.27 8.49 -12.63
C GLU A 99 -1.88 8.02 -14.03
N ALA A 100 -0.62 7.64 -14.26
CA ALA A 100 -0.15 7.20 -15.59
C ALA A 100 -0.74 5.85 -16.04
N LYS A 101 -1.32 5.09 -15.12
CA LYS A 101 -1.99 3.80 -15.40
C LYS A 101 -3.52 3.90 -15.28
N ALA A 102 -4.08 5.10 -15.17
CA ALA A 102 -5.52 5.33 -15.08
C ALA A 102 -6.15 5.46 -16.47
#